data_AF-T0HF30-F1
#
_entry.id   AF-T0HF30-F1
#
_cell.length_a   1.000
_cell.length_b   1.000
_cell.length_c   1.000
_cell.angle_alpha   90.00
_cell.angle_beta   90.00
_cell.angle_gamma   90.00
#
_symmetry.space_group_name_H-M   'P 1'
#
loop_
_entity.id
_entity.type
_entity.pdbx_description
1 polymer ?
#
loop_
_entity_poly.entity_id
_entity_poly.type
_entity_poly.pdbx_seq_one_letter_code
_entity_poly.pdbx_strand_id
1 'polypeptide(L)'
;MQLIPFVLDGAAPSVCISMLDTPYGVDALSSPVATFGGSGASQLYTATMQLTFEGYGISMFHACWASSRDEATKRVSVRIASHLLAEVEVHSGIVLDHPVVRRLVPSGVARRLAEEGDCCPRWRPLQQGGDLHIQERAGA
;
A
#
# COMPACT_ATOMS: atom_id res chain seq x y z
N MET A 1 1.37 2.36 -17.07
CA MET A 1 1.59 1.12 -16.29
C MET A 1 2.80 0.40 -16.86
N GLN A 2 3.95 0.47 -16.21
CA GLN A 2 5.06 -0.43 -16.50
C GLN A 2 5.04 -1.55 -15.47
N LEU A 3 4.59 -2.73 -15.89
CA LEU A 3 4.81 -3.97 -15.17
C LEU A 3 6.24 -4.39 -15.49
N ILE A 4 7.09 -4.58 -14.47
CA ILE A 4 8.41 -5.19 -14.65
C ILE A 4 8.24 -6.68 -14.32
N PRO A 5 8.14 -7.58 -15.31
CA PRO A 5 8.15 -9.01 -15.05
C PRO A 5 9.60 -9.46 -14.82
N PHE A 6 9.99 -9.69 -13.57
CA PHE A 6 11.15 -10.54 -13.29
C PHE A 6 10.70 -11.99 -13.41
N VAL A 7 10.91 -12.58 -14.58
CA VAL A 7 10.82 -14.02 -14.78
C VAL A 7 12.19 -14.61 -14.43
N LEU A 8 12.27 -15.30 -13.30
CA LEU A 8 13.32 -16.27 -13.02
C LEU A 8 12.63 -17.60 -12.68
N ASP A 9 13.01 -18.58 -13.49
CA ASP A 9 12.50 -19.94 -13.58
C ASP A 9 12.63 -20.71 -12.25
N GLY A 10 11.63 -21.55 -11.96
CA GLY A 10 11.66 -22.60 -10.93
C GLY A 10 11.28 -22.21 -9.49
N ALA A 11 9.98 -22.23 -9.16
CA ALA A 11 9.43 -22.25 -7.78
C ALA A 11 9.80 -21.07 -6.85
N ALA A 12 9.95 -19.87 -7.40
CA ALA A 12 10.09 -18.65 -6.60
C ALA A 12 8.71 -18.02 -6.30
N PRO A 13 8.51 -17.44 -5.10
CA PRO A 13 7.30 -16.69 -4.82
C PRO A 13 7.14 -15.53 -5.81
N SER A 14 5.97 -15.42 -6.45
CA SER A 14 5.70 -14.31 -7.36
C SER A 14 5.38 -13.06 -6.54
N VAL A 15 6.29 -12.08 -6.55
CA VAL A 15 6.08 -10.78 -5.91
C VAL A 15 5.61 -9.77 -6.95
N CYS A 16 4.36 -9.33 -6.82
CA CYS A 16 3.79 -8.25 -7.63
C CYS A 16 3.88 -6.94 -6.85
N ILE A 17 4.65 -5.99 -7.36
CA ILE A 17 4.67 -4.62 -6.85
C ILE A 17 3.88 -3.75 -7.82
N SER A 18 2.79 -3.18 -7.35
CA SER A 18 1.98 -2.25 -8.14
C SER A 18 2.02 -0.87 -7.52
N MET A 19 2.43 0.12 -8.32
CA MET A 19 2.35 1.55 -7.98
C MET A 19 1.23 2.15 -8.85
N LEU A 20 0.19 2.73 -8.25
CA LEU A 20 -0.68 3.65 -8.99
C LEU A 20 -0.36 5.06 -8.51
N ASP A 21 -0.02 5.93 -9.47
CA ASP A 21 -0.33 7.34 -9.37
C ASP A 21 -1.83 7.47 -9.59
N THR A 22 -2.57 7.82 -8.55
CA THR A 22 -3.92 8.35 -8.74
C THR A 22 -3.77 9.82 -9.13
N PRO A 23 -4.07 10.22 -10.39
CA PRO A 23 -4.11 11.63 -10.71
C PRO A 23 -5.33 12.23 -10.00
N TYR A 24 -5.12 12.88 -8.85
CA TYR A 24 -6.06 13.89 -8.42
C TYR A 24 -6.00 15.02 -9.45
N GLY A 25 -7.08 15.17 -10.22
CA GLY A 25 -7.20 16.18 -11.26
C GLY A 25 -6.89 17.57 -10.69
N VAL A 26 -5.82 18.18 -11.19
CA VAL A 26 -5.56 19.60 -11.02
C VAL A 26 -6.33 20.35 -12.10
N ASP A 27 -7.61 20.62 -11.83
CA ASP A 27 -8.31 21.67 -12.58
C ASP A 27 -7.66 23.01 -12.22
N ALA A 28 -6.87 23.51 -13.15
CA ALA A 28 -6.30 24.84 -13.11
C ALA A 28 -7.40 25.86 -13.30
N LEU A 29 -7.82 26.54 -12.23
CA LEU A 29 -8.42 27.88 -12.28
C LEU A 29 -8.18 28.61 -10.95
N SER A 30 -7.70 29.85 -11.11
CA SER A 30 -7.19 30.80 -10.12
C SER A 30 -8.02 30.99 -8.83
N SER A 31 -7.31 31.14 -7.69
CA SER A 31 -7.67 31.62 -6.32
C SER A 31 -8.99 32.41 -6.14
N PRO A 32 -9.65 32.39 -4.93
CA PRO A 32 -9.00 32.43 -3.61
C PRO A 32 -9.66 31.58 -2.48
N VAL A 33 -8.87 31.30 -1.43
CA VAL A 33 -9.28 30.97 -0.05
C VAL A 33 -10.50 30.03 0.06
N ALA A 34 -10.27 28.73 -0.14
CA ALA A 34 -11.10 27.72 0.49
C ALA A 34 -10.42 27.33 1.81
N THR A 35 -10.80 28.01 2.88
CA THR A 35 -10.65 27.52 4.25
C THR A 35 -11.47 26.23 4.34
N PHE A 36 -10.89 25.10 3.94
CA PHE A 36 -11.45 23.79 4.22
C PHE A 36 -11.22 23.51 5.71
N GLY A 37 -12.17 23.95 6.53
CA GLY A 37 -12.35 23.47 7.88
C GLY A 37 -12.56 21.95 7.84
N GLY A 38 -11.73 21.23 8.60
CA GLY A 38 -11.77 19.78 8.71
C GLY A 38 -10.70 19.03 7.91
N SER A 39 -9.50 19.59 7.72
CA SER A 39 -8.35 18.77 7.28
C SER A 39 -7.94 17.86 8.45
N GLY A 40 -8.55 16.67 8.53
CA GLY A 40 -7.95 15.57 9.26
C GLY A 40 -6.57 15.36 8.65
N ALA A 41 -5.52 15.65 9.40
CA ALA A 41 -4.15 15.56 8.92
C ALA A 41 -3.96 14.17 8.28
N SER A 42 -3.61 14.16 6.99
CA SER A 42 -3.36 12.90 6.30
C SER A 42 -2.20 12.19 7.01
N GLN A 43 -2.42 10.92 7.37
CA GLN A 43 -1.42 10.11 8.04
C GLN A 43 -1.19 8.82 7.26
N LEU A 44 -0.04 8.18 7.50
CA LEU A 44 0.26 6.89 6.92
C LEU A 44 -0.74 5.85 7.47
N TYR A 45 -1.32 5.07 6.57
CA TYR A 45 -2.04 3.84 6.90
C TYR A 45 -1.38 2.67 6.19
N THR A 46 -1.38 1.52 6.86
CA THR A 46 -0.99 0.25 6.27
C THR A 46 -2.15 -0.73 6.33
N ALA A 47 -2.26 -1.55 5.30
CA ALA A 47 -3.22 -2.63 5.20
C ALA A 47 -2.46 -3.92 4.91
N THR A 48 -2.70 -4.94 5.74
CA THR A 48 -2.05 -6.25 5.63
C THR A 48 -3.09 -7.35 5.48
N MET A 49 -2.77 -8.38 4.73
CA MET A 49 -3.62 -9.55 4.55
C MET A 49 -2.75 -10.79 4.42
N GLN A 50 -3.18 -11.89 5.02
CA GLN A 50 -2.56 -13.19 4.89
C GLN A 50 -3.64 -14.25 4.72
N LEU A 51 -3.61 -14.96 3.58
CA LEU A 51 -4.60 -15.96 3.22
C LEU A 51 -3.91 -17.25 2.81
N THR A 52 -4.60 -18.36 3.05
CA THR A 52 -4.23 -19.66 2.50
C THR A 52 -5.40 -20.14 1.64
N PHE A 53 -5.16 -20.36 0.35
CA PHE A 53 -6.17 -20.78 -0.60
C PHE A 53 -5.62 -21.89 -1.49
N GLU A 54 -6.26 -23.06 -1.50
CA GLU A 54 -5.91 -24.20 -2.35
C GLU A 54 -4.42 -24.60 -2.31
N GLY A 55 -3.79 -24.54 -1.13
CA GLY A 55 -2.36 -24.86 -0.96
C GLY A 55 -1.41 -23.70 -1.22
N TYR A 56 -1.90 -22.56 -1.70
CA TYR A 56 -1.15 -21.33 -1.88
C TYR A 56 -1.33 -20.38 -0.70
N GLY A 57 -0.22 -19.85 -0.18
CA GLY A 57 -0.20 -18.70 0.70
C GLY A 57 -0.18 -17.40 -0.10
N ILE A 58 -1.09 -16.48 0.21
CA ILE A 58 -1.12 -15.13 -0.35
C ILE A 58 -0.88 -14.16 0.80
N SER A 59 0.15 -13.32 0.67
CA SER A 59 0.42 -12.23 1.61
C SER A 59 0.37 -10.90 0.87
N MET A 60 -0.20 -9.88 1.49
CA MET A 60 -0.31 -8.55 0.91
C MET A 60 0.02 -7.48 1.93
N PHE A 61 0.79 -6.50 1.50
CA PHE A 61 1.09 -5.27 2.21
C PHE A 61 0.71 -4.09 1.31
N HIS A 62 -0.07 -3.17 1.84
CA HIS A 62 -0.42 -1.92 1.19
C HIS A 62 -0.16 -0.76 2.14
N ALA A 63 0.37 0.34 1.62
CA ALA A 63 0.57 1.58 2.37
C ALA A 63 0.04 2.76 1.56
N CYS A 64 -0.62 3.70 2.23
CA CYS A 64 -1.16 4.91 1.63
C CYS A 64 -1.24 6.04 2.65
N TRP A 65 -1.25 7.28 2.17
CA TRP A 65 -1.66 8.44 2.98
C TRP A 65 -3.17 8.58 2.92
N ALA A 66 -3.81 8.61 4.09
CA ALA A 66 -5.25 8.76 4.19
C ALA A 66 -5.62 9.63 5.40
N SER A 67 -6.76 10.30 5.30
CA SER A 67 -7.35 11.09 6.39
C SER A 67 -8.05 10.20 7.43
N SER A 68 -8.40 8.96 7.07
CA SER A 68 -9.16 8.04 7.91
C SER A 68 -8.93 6.57 7.53
N ARG A 69 -9.25 5.67 8.46
CA ARG A 69 -9.24 4.22 8.22
C ARG A 69 -10.21 3.80 7.10
N ASP A 70 -11.35 4.47 7.00
CA ASP A 70 -12.34 4.19 5.95
C ASP A 70 -11.83 4.57 4.56
N GLU A 71 -11.11 5.69 4.45
CA GLU A 71 -10.43 6.06 3.20
C GLU A 71 -9.35 5.04 2.83
N ALA A 72 -8.52 4.62 3.79
CA ALA A 72 -7.51 3.57 3.56
C ALA A 72 -8.14 2.25 3.11
N THR A 73 -9.26 1.85 3.74
CA THR A 73 -10.03 0.65 3.37
C THR A 73 -10.59 0.77 1.94
N LYS A 74 -11.09 1.94 1.55
CA LYS A 74 -11.56 2.18 0.18
C LYS A 74 -10.43 2.06 -0.83
N ARG A 75 -9.24 2.60 -0.54
CA ARG A 75 -8.08 2.51 -1.44
C ARG A 75 -7.62 1.07 -1.64
N VAL A 76 -7.50 0.29 -0.56
CA VAL A 76 -7.13 -1.13 -0.69
C VAL A 76 -8.21 -1.95 -1.39
N SER A 77 -9.50 -1.61 -1.26
CA SER A 77 -10.60 -2.31 -1.95
C SER A 77 -10.53 -2.27 -3.47
N VAL A 78 -9.83 -1.29 -4.05
CA VAL A 78 -9.60 -1.23 -5.50
C VAL A 78 -8.58 -2.29 -5.96
N ARG A 79 -7.82 -2.88 -5.03
CA ARG A 79 -6.72 -3.82 -5.30
C ARG A 79 -7.02 -5.27 -4.97
N ILE A 80 -8.04 -5.51 -4.14
CA ILE A 80 -8.39 -6.85 -3.69
C ILE A 80 -9.85 -7.16 -4.00
N ALA A 81 -10.17 -8.44 -4.17
CA ALA A 81 -11.55 -8.85 -4.35
C ALA A 81 -12.39 -8.51 -3.10
N SER A 82 -13.63 -8.07 -3.29
CA SER A 82 -14.49 -7.58 -2.21
C SER A 82 -14.72 -8.60 -1.09
N HIS A 83 -14.78 -9.89 -1.43
CA HIS A 83 -14.94 -10.97 -0.45
C HIS A 83 -13.71 -11.18 0.43
N LEU A 84 -12.54 -10.62 0.06
CA LEU A 84 -11.30 -10.69 0.84
C LEU A 84 -11.09 -9.46 1.73
N LEU A 85 -11.94 -8.43 1.62
CA LEU A 85 -11.80 -7.20 2.43
C LEU A 85 -11.94 -7.46 3.93
N ALA A 86 -12.74 -8.46 4.31
CA ALA A 86 -12.90 -8.85 5.71
C ALA A 86 -11.61 -9.40 6.35
N GLU A 87 -10.67 -9.85 5.52
CA GLU A 87 -9.40 -10.47 5.91
C GLU A 87 -8.25 -9.44 5.93
N VAL A 88 -8.57 -8.17 5.66
CA VAL A 88 -7.59 -7.07 5.67
C VAL A 88 -7.54 -6.40 7.03
N GLU A 89 -6.37 -6.41 7.62
CA GLU A 89 -6.05 -5.66 8.83
C GLU A 89 -5.52 -4.27 8.43
N VAL A 90 -6.26 -3.22 8.78
CA VAL A 90 -5.87 -1.83 8.50
C VAL A 90 -5.43 -1.14 9.78
N HIS A 91 -4.22 -0.60 9.77
CA HIS A 91 -3.59 0.09 10.89
C HIS A 91 -3.14 1.49 10.50
N SER A 92 -3.18 2.44 11.44
CA SER A 92 -2.46 3.71 11.32
C SER A 92 -0.97 3.47 11.54
N GLY A 93 -0.12 4.05 10.70
CA GLY A 93 1.31 3.80 10.68
C GLY A 93 1.65 2.40 10.17
N ILE A 94 2.88 1.96 10.42
CA ILE A 94 3.36 0.61 10.08
C ILE A 94 3.66 -0.17 11.37
N VAL A 95 3.14 -1.40 11.43
CA VAL A 95 3.38 -2.32 12.54
C VAL A 95 4.60 -3.17 12.19
N LEU A 96 5.78 -2.76 12.65
CA LEU A 96 7.06 -3.39 12.28
C LEU A 96 7.15 -4.87 12.66
N ASP A 97 6.48 -5.28 13.74
CA ASP A 97 6.47 -6.66 14.21
C ASP A 97 5.41 -7.54 13.52
N HIS A 98 4.57 -6.96 12.66
CA HIS A 98 3.52 -7.70 11.97
C HIS A 98 4.16 -8.74 11.01
N PRO A 99 3.71 -10.01 11.03
CA PRO A 99 4.35 -11.10 10.29
C PRO A 99 4.42 -10.82 8.78
N VAL A 100 3.34 -10.27 8.21
CA VAL A 100 3.31 -9.88 6.79
C VAL A 100 4.29 -8.74 6.48
N VAL A 101 4.44 -7.75 7.37
CA VAL A 101 5.40 -6.65 7.18
C VAL A 101 6.82 -7.17 7.21
N ARG A 102 7.17 -7.99 8.22
CA ARG A 102 8.50 -8.60 8.35
C ARG A 102 8.86 -9.50 7.17
N ARG A 103 7.86 -10.11 6.54
CA ARG A 103 8.04 -11.01 5.40
C ARG A 103 8.18 -10.26 4.08
N LEU A 104 7.30 -9.29 3.82
CA LEU A 104 7.18 -8.64 2.51
C LEU A 104 8.02 -7.37 2.38
N VAL A 105 8.26 -6.67 3.48
CA VAL A 105 8.92 -5.37 3.47
C VAL A 105 10.33 -5.54 4.05
N PRO A 106 11.39 -5.23 3.29
CA PRO A 106 12.75 -5.25 3.82
C PRO A 106 12.84 -4.35 5.07
N SER A 107 13.52 -4.83 6.12
CA SER A 107 13.54 -4.16 7.44
C SER A 107 13.94 -2.68 7.39
N GLY A 108 14.93 -2.34 6.54
CA GLY A 108 15.37 -0.96 6.33
C GLY A 108 14.36 -0.07 5.58
N VAL A 109 13.45 -0.67 4.81
CA VAL A 109 12.32 0.02 4.17
C VAL A 109 11.18 0.19 5.16
N ALA A 110 10.84 -0.85 5.92
CA ALA A 110 9.79 -0.79 6.94
C ALA A 110 10.09 0.27 8.00
N ARG A 111 11.34 0.33 8.51
CA ARG A 111 11.76 1.35 9.48
C ARG A 111 11.67 2.77 8.89
N ARG A 112 12.15 2.98 7.66
CA ARG A 112 12.05 4.29 7.00
C ARG A 112 10.60 4.69 6.74
N LEU A 113 9.74 3.75 6.37
CA LEU A 113 8.32 4.03 6.23
C LEU A 113 7.70 4.42 7.58
N ALA A 114 8.14 3.81 8.69
CA ALA A 114 7.69 4.16 10.03
C ALA A 114 8.11 5.56 10.46
N GLU A 115 9.35 5.94 10.15
CA GLU A 115 9.97 7.19 10.59
C GLU A 115 9.63 8.36 9.67
N GLU A 116 9.62 8.12 8.36
CA GLU A 116 9.56 9.16 7.32
C GLU A 116 8.28 9.09 6.47
N GLY A 117 7.50 8.01 6.58
CA GLY A 117 6.25 7.84 5.85
C GLY A 117 6.38 7.61 4.35
N ASP A 118 7.60 7.61 3.78
CA ASP A 118 7.84 7.38 2.36
C ASP A 118 9.20 6.70 2.12
N CYS A 119 9.20 5.76 1.18
CA CYS A 119 10.32 4.86 0.94
C CYS A 119 11.12 5.35 -0.28
N CYS A 120 12.12 6.22 -0.09
CA CYS A 120 13.08 6.73 -1.08
C CYS A 120 12.70 8.08 -1.75
N PRO A 121 13.53 9.13 -1.60
CA PRO A 121 13.28 10.44 -2.23
C PRO A 121 13.21 10.45 -3.77
N ARG A 122 13.77 9.44 -4.44
CA ARG A 122 13.78 9.30 -5.91
C ARG A 122 12.60 8.48 -6.45
N TRP A 123 11.93 7.73 -5.58
CA TRP A 123 10.87 6.77 -5.89
C TRP A 123 9.88 6.86 -4.74
N ARG A 124 9.11 7.94 -4.70
CA ARG A 124 8.22 8.27 -3.59
C ARG A 124 6.81 7.74 -3.89
N PRO A 125 6.52 6.44 -3.77
CA PRO A 125 5.24 5.87 -4.19
C PRO A 125 4.06 6.44 -3.42
N LEU A 126 4.32 7.06 -2.26
CA LEU A 126 3.31 7.68 -1.42
C LEU A 126 3.21 9.20 -1.65
N GLN A 127 4.09 9.80 -2.45
CA GLN A 127 3.96 11.21 -2.79
C GLN A 127 2.67 11.50 -3.55
N GLN A 128 2.15 12.71 -3.36
CA GLN A 128 0.96 13.22 -4.06
C GLN A 128 -0.30 12.32 -3.90
N GLY A 129 -0.34 11.50 -2.86
CA GLY A 129 -1.47 10.61 -2.58
C GLY A 129 -1.42 9.27 -3.31
N GLY A 130 -0.24 8.86 -3.81
CA GLY A 130 -0.02 7.52 -4.35
C GLY A 130 -0.05 6.42 -3.28
N ASP A 131 0.01 5.17 -3.75
CA ASP A 131 -0.07 3.98 -2.93
C ASP A 131 1.10 3.02 -3.21
N LEU A 132 1.63 2.40 -2.15
CA LEU A 132 2.56 1.28 -2.25
C LEU A 132 1.79 -0.02 -2.05
N HIS A 133 1.91 -0.97 -2.98
CA HIS A 133 1.29 -2.28 -2.87
C HIS A 133 2.29 -3.38 -3.22
N ILE A 134 2.48 -4.32 -2.28
CA ILE A 134 3.34 -5.48 -2.41
C ILE A 134 2.47 -6.71 -2.13
N GLN A 135 2.41 -7.62 -3.09
CA GLN A 135 1.71 -8.89 -2.93
C GLN A 135 2.68 -10.02 -3.25
N GLU A 136 2.69 -11.04 -2.40
CA GLU A 136 3.43 -12.28 -2.61
C GLU A 136 2.44 -13.44 -2.68
N ARG A 137 2.65 -14.32 -3.66
CA ARG A 137 2.08 -15.67 -3.65
C ARG A 137 3.21 -16.67 -3.42
N ALA A 138 3.11 -17.46 -2.35
CA ALA A 138 4.07 -18.50 -1.99
C ALA A 138 3.35 -19.84 -1.88
N GLY A 139 3.87 -20.89 -2.53
CA GLY A 139 3.23 -22.21 -2.60
C GLY A 139 3.30 -22.78 -4.02
N ALA A 140 3.21 -24.11 -4.13
CA ALA A 140 3.35 -24.88 -5.37
C ALA A 140 2.00 -25.35 -5.89
#